data_AF-A0A1G3A3W2-F1
#
_entry.id   AF-A0A1G3A3W2-F1
#
_cell.length_a   1.000
_cell.length_b   1.000
_cell.length_c   1.000
_cell.angle_alpha   90.00
_cell.angle_beta   90.00
_cell.angle_gamma   90.00
#
_symmetry.space_group_name_H-M   'P 1'
#
loop_
_entity.id
_entity.type
_entity.pdbx_description
1 polymer ?
#
loop_
_entity_poly.entity_id
_entity_poly.type
_entity_poly.pdbx_seq_one_letter_code
_entity_poly.pdbx_strand_id
1 'polypeptide(L)'
;MAYHVDSSLDQSKGVMFVHAGIDGADFRRTLSMVEGQVADIASGNMGDDEIEQTRKALIDRIRGMEDHPSEQIYSLLEMVIHGSVLTIDELVGKIGSVDREAIVRAARKVRLDTVYCLAQKKKDNGKGC
;
A
#
# COMPACT_ATOMS: atom_id res chain seq x y z
N MET A 1 10.29 -6.83 -16.92
CA MET A 1 10.17 -6.51 -15.48
C MET A 1 9.22 -5.33 -15.35
N ALA A 2 8.68 -5.05 -14.15
CA ALA A 2 7.84 -3.87 -13.97
C ALA A 2 8.66 -2.57 -14.08
N TYR A 3 8.16 -1.63 -14.86
CA TYR A 3 8.68 -0.27 -14.98
C TYR A 3 8.37 0.56 -13.73
N HIS A 4 7.25 0.26 -13.06
CA HIS A 4 6.89 0.78 -11.75
C HIS A 4 5.96 -0.23 -11.04
N VAL A 5 6.02 -0.25 -9.71
CA VAL A 5 5.04 -0.93 -8.86
C VAL A 5 4.76 -0.01 -7.67
N ASP A 6 3.50 0.24 -7.38
CA ASP A 6 3.09 0.96 -6.18
C ASP A 6 1.89 0.29 -5.52
N SER A 7 1.57 0.74 -4.32
CA SER A 7 0.39 0.29 -3.60
C SER A 7 -0.31 1.46 -2.92
N SER A 8 -1.64 1.41 -2.89
CA SER A 8 -2.47 2.37 -2.17
C SER A 8 -3.53 1.66 -1.35
N LEU A 9 -4.02 2.32 -0.30
CA LEU A 9 -5.05 1.79 0.60
C LEU A 9 -6.19 2.80 0.70
N ASP A 10 -7.40 2.37 0.37
CA ASP A 10 -8.63 3.08 0.71
C ASP A 10 -9.15 2.54 2.05
N GLN A 11 -8.85 3.25 3.13
CA GLN A 11 -9.21 2.88 4.49
C GLN A 11 -10.73 2.88 4.74
N SER A 12 -11.49 3.69 3.99
CA SER A 12 -12.95 3.78 4.15
C SER A 12 -13.67 2.54 3.60
N LYS A 13 -13.05 1.84 2.64
CA LYS A 13 -13.59 0.63 2.01
C LYS A 13 -12.85 -0.64 2.41
N GLY A 14 -11.67 -0.52 3.04
CA GLY A 14 -10.81 -1.65 3.35
C GLY A 14 -10.22 -2.31 2.09
N VAL A 15 -10.01 -1.53 1.02
CA VAL A 15 -9.50 -2.03 -0.25
C VAL A 15 -8.08 -1.53 -0.46
N MET A 16 -7.17 -2.47 -0.74
CA MET A 16 -5.80 -2.17 -1.14
C MET A 16 -5.64 -2.42 -2.64
N PHE A 17 -5.00 -1.48 -3.32
CA PHE A 17 -4.65 -1.61 -4.72
C PHE A 17 -3.14 -1.79 -4.86
N VAL A 18 -2.73 -2.62 -5.81
CA VAL A 18 -1.35 -2.70 -6.29
C VAL A 18 -1.38 -2.42 -7.78
N HIS A 19 -0.68 -1.38 -8.23
CA HIS A 19 -0.56 -1.06 -9.65
C HIS A 19 0.85 -1.36 -10.12
N ALA A 20 0.95 -1.91 -11.33
CA ALA A 20 2.23 -2.19 -11.95
C ALA A 20 2.18 -1.93 -13.44
N GLY A 21 3.08 -1.07 -13.93
CA GLY A 21 3.35 -0.92 -15.35
C GLY A 21 4.34 -1.99 -15.78
N ILE A 22 3.94 -2.90 -16.66
CA ILE A 22 4.75 -4.07 -17.04
C ILE A 22 4.69 -4.33 -18.54
N ASP A 23 5.68 -5.04 -19.07
CA ASP A 23 5.52 -5.75 -20.33
C ASP A 23 4.57 -6.93 -20.15
N GLY A 24 3.68 -7.17 -21.11
CA GLY A 24 2.69 -8.26 -21.00
C GLY A 24 3.33 -9.65 -20.81
N ALA A 25 4.54 -9.87 -21.31
CA ALA A 25 5.27 -11.12 -21.12
C ALA A 25 5.64 -11.39 -19.64
N ASP A 26 5.74 -10.34 -18.82
CA ASP A 26 6.10 -10.43 -17.40
C ASP A 26 4.89 -10.52 -16.46
N PHE A 27 3.65 -10.55 -16.97
CA PHE A 27 2.43 -10.55 -16.16
C PHE A 27 2.46 -11.57 -15.01
N ARG A 28 2.63 -12.85 -15.34
CA ARG A 28 2.66 -13.92 -14.33
C ARG A 28 3.81 -13.78 -13.33
N ARG A 29 4.96 -13.29 -13.80
CA ARG A 29 6.13 -13.08 -12.96
C ARG A 29 5.88 -11.95 -11.96
N THR A 30 5.35 -10.82 -12.41
CA THR A 30 5.03 -9.68 -11.55
C THR A 30 3.96 -10.04 -10.53
N LEU A 31 2.89 -10.74 -10.95
CA LEU A 31 1.85 -11.19 -10.03
C LEU A 31 2.44 -12.08 -8.92
N SER A 32 3.25 -13.08 -9.29
CA SER A 32 3.89 -13.97 -8.31
C SER A 32 4.86 -13.22 -7.38
N MET A 33 5.55 -12.18 -7.86
CA MET A 33 6.41 -11.35 -7.01
C MET A 33 5.58 -10.56 -5.99
N VAL A 34 4.46 -9.96 -6.40
CA VAL A 34 3.56 -9.22 -5.49
C VAL A 34 2.98 -10.16 -4.44
N GLU A 35 2.49 -11.33 -4.84
CA GLU A 35 1.97 -12.35 -3.92
C GLU A 35 3.05 -12.81 -2.92
N GLY A 36 4.28 -13.02 -3.41
CA GLY A 36 5.43 -13.36 -2.58
C GLY A 36 5.74 -12.28 -1.54
N GLN A 37 5.76 -11.01 -1.94
CA GLN A 37 6.01 -9.89 -1.02
C GLN A 37 4.92 -9.77 0.06
N VAL A 38 3.65 -9.93 -0.30
CA VAL A 38 2.55 -9.93 0.68
C VAL A 38 2.70 -11.11 1.66
N ALA A 39 3.10 -12.29 1.16
CA ALA A 39 3.35 -13.46 1.99
C ALA A 39 4.55 -13.29 2.93
N ASP A 40 5.65 -12.69 2.44
CA ASP A 40 6.84 -12.36 3.23
C ASP A 40 6.46 -11.46 4.42
N ILE A 41 5.73 -10.37 4.18
CA ILE A 41 5.22 -9.47 5.22
C ILE A 41 4.32 -10.25 6.21
N ALA A 42 3.39 -11.07 5.72
CA ALA A 42 2.49 -11.85 6.56
C ALA A 42 3.18 -12.96 7.39
N SER A 43 4.39 -13.37 6.98
CA SER A 43 5.26 -14.30 7.70
C SER A 43 6.23 -13.60 8.65
N GLY A 44 6.32 -12.27 8.60
CA GLY A 44 7.26 -11.48 9.40
C GLY A 44 8.65 -11.35 8.78
N ASN A 45 8.83 -11.76 7.52
CA ASN A 45 10.07 -11.66 6.76
C ASN A 45 10.24 -10.26 6.17
N MET A 46 10.62 -9.29 7.02
CA MET A 46 10.89 -7.90 6.66
C MET A 46 12.17 -7.44 7.34
N GLY A 47 12.95 -6.58 6.70
CA GLY A 47 14.14 -6.00 7.35
C GLY A 47 13.77 -5.05 8.49
N ASP A 48 14.57 -4.99 9.56
CA ASP A 48 14.36 -3.99 10.62
C ASP A 48 14.55 -2.57 10.07
N ASP A 49 15.57 -2.38 9.21
CA ASP A 49 15.81 -1.12 8.51
C ASP A 49 14.63 -0.74 7.60
N GLU A 50 14.04 -1.71 6.90
CA GLU A 50 12.87 -1.47 6.04
C GLU A 50 11.70 -0.91 6.85
N ILE A 51 11.35 -1.56 7.97
CA ILE A 51 10.28 -1.11 8.87
C ILE A 51 10.58 0.30 9.40
N GLU A 52 11.81 0.54 9.84
CA GLU A 52 12.21 1.83 10.40
C GLU A 52 12.17 2.96 9.36
N GLN A 53 12.64 2.71 8.13
CA GLN A 53 12.60 3.69 7.05
C GLN A 53 11.17 3.96 6.60
N THR A 54 10.32 2.93 6.49
CA THR A 54 8.89 3.11 6.19
C THR A 54 8.19 3.94 7.26
N ARG A 55 8.47 3.68 8.55
CA ARG A 55 7.93 4.46 9.66
C ARG A 55 8.33 5.93 9.57
N LYS A 56 9.61 6.22 9.32
CA LYS A 56 10.11 7.60 9.13
C LYS A 56 9.43 8.30 7.96
N ALA A 57 9.37 7.64 6.80
CA ALA A 57 8.73 8.20 5.61
C ALA A 57 7.24 8.53 5.85
N LEU A 58 6.51 7.68 6.59
CA LEU A 58 5.13 7.95 6.96
C LEU A 58 5.00 9.13 7.92
N ILE A 59 5.86 9.22 8.94
CA ILE A 59 5.87 10.34 9.90
C ILE A 59 6.18 11.65 9.20
N ASP A 60 7.18 11.67 8.30
CA ASP A 60 7.56 12.85 7.54
C ASP A 60 6.42 13.30 6.61
N ARG A 61 5.75 12.36 5.95
CA ARG A 61 4.54 12.65 5.15
C ARG A 61 3.44 13.28 6.01
N ILE A 62 3.16 12.71 7.19
CA ILE A 62 2.11 13.20 8.10
C ILE A 62 2.42 14.63 8.55
N ARG A 63 3.69 14.92 8.90
CA ARG A 63 4.11 16.27 9.28
C ARG A 63 4.01 17.26 8.14
N GLY A 64 4.39 16.86 6.92
CA GLY A 64 4.30 17.71 5.73
C GLY A 64 2.86 18.09 5.32
N MET A 65 1.84 17.42 5.86
CA MET A 65 0.44 17.84 5.67
C MET A 65 0.15 19.20 6.28
N GLU A 66 0.89 19.62 7.31
CA GLU A 66 0.73 20.94 7.93
C GLU A 66 1.09 22.08 6.96
N ASP A 67 1.94 21.83 5.96
CA ASP A 67 2.36 22.86 5.00
C ASP A 67 1.29 23.14 3.93
N HIS A 68 0.28 22.28 3.80
CA HIS A 68 -0.73 22.35 2.73
C HIS A 68 -2.15 22.43 3.31
N PRO A 69 -2.77 23.63 3.36
CA PRO A 69 -4.10 23.82 3.95
C PRO A 69 -5.18 22.90 3.37
N SER A 70 -5.11 22.55 2.08
CA SER A 70 -6.04 21.61 1.44
C SER A 70 -5.93 20.19 1.98
N GLU A 71 -4.71 19.71 2.23
CA GLU A 71 -4.45 18.36 2.78
C GLU A 71 -4.92 18.27 4.23
N GLN A 72 -4.74 19.34 5.01
CA GLN A 72 -5.26 19.42 6.38
C GLN A 72 -6.79 19.33 6.41
N ILE A 73 -7.48 20.10 5.55
CA ILE A 73 -8.95 20.10 5.49
C ILE A 73 -9.46 18.73 5.08
N TYR A 74 -8.88 18.11 4.06
CA TYR A 74 -9.30 16.80 3.58
C TYR A 74 -9.10 15.72 4.64
N SER A 75 -7.94 15.71 5.31
CA SER A 75 -7.63 14.73 6.34
C SER A 75 -8.50 14.89 7.59
N LEU A 76 -8.81 16.13 7.97
CA LEU A 76 -9.76 16.41 9.05
C LEU A 76 -11.17 15.92 8.67
N LEU A 77 -11.61 16.18 7.45
CA LEU A 77 -12.90 15.69 6.95
C LEU A 77 -12.98 14.16 7.01
N GLU A 78 -11.95 13.46 6.55
CA GLU A 78 -11.88 12.00 6.65
C GLU A 78 -11.96 11.53 8.10
N MET A 79 -11.19 12.14 9.00
CA MET A 79 -11.20 11.79 10.43
C MET A 79 -12.57 11.99 11.08
N VAL A 80 -13.28 13.06 10.72
CA VAL A 80 -14.66 13.31 11.19
C VAL A 80 -15.62 12.25 10.66
N ILE A 81 -15.52 11.87 9.39
CA ILE A 81 -16.36 10.81 8.78
C ILE A 81 -16.13 9.47 9.48
N HIS A 82 -14.88 9.14 9.83
CA HIS A 82 -14.52 7.91 10.52
C HIS A 82 -14.77 7.98 12.05
N GLY A 83 -15.22 9.11 12.59
CA GLY A 83 -15.49 9.28 14.02
C GLY A 83 -14.24 9.26 14.91
N SER A 84 -13.06 9.54 14.34
CA SER A 84 -11.77 9.51 15.04
C SER A 84 -10.95 10.73 14.65
N VAL A 85 -11.09 11.82 15.40
CA VAL A 85 -10.28 13.02 15.25
C VAL A 85 -9.01 12.87 16.07
N LEU A 86 -7.86 12.86 15.39
CA LEU A 86 -6.54 12.83 16.00
C LEU A 86 -5.77 14.09 15.61
N THR A 87 -4.99 14.59 16.55
CA THR A 87 -3.94 15.57 16.27
C THR A 87 -2.79 14.92 15.47
N ILE A 88 -1.97 15.74 14.81
CA ILE A 88 -0.77 15.28 14.12
C ILE A 88 0.16 14.52 15.07
N ASP A 89 0.37 15.02 16.29
CA ASP A 89 1.20 14.37 17.31
C ASP A 89 0.65 13.01 17.76
N GLU A 90 -0.68 12.89 17.93
CA GLU A 90 -1.31 11.60 18.22
C GLU A 90 -1.15 10.61 17.07
N LEU A 91 -1.27 11.07 15.83
CA LEU A 91 -1.09 10.22 14.64
C LEU A 91 0.36 9.76 14.50
N VAL A 92 1.32 10.67 14.68
CA VAL A 92 2.77 10.36 14.71
C VAL A 92 3.08 9.37 15.83
N GLY A 93 2.54 9.57 17.03
CA GLY A 93 2.70 8.64 18.15
C GLY A 93 2.16 7.25 17.84
N LYS A 94 0.97 7.16 17.22
CA LYS A 94 0.37 5.88 16.81
C LYS A 94 1.23 5.15 15.79
N ILE A 95 1.66 5.83 14.72
CA ILE A 95 2.56 5.24 13.70
C ILE A 95 3.91 4.85 14.31
N GLY A 96 4.44 5.68 15.20
CA GLY A 96 5.69 5.42 15.93
C GLY A 96 5.65 4.14 16.76
N SER A 97 4.47 3.81 17.33
CA SER A 97 4.26 2.63 18.18
C SER A 97 4.05 1.31 17.43
N VAL A 98 3.94 1.35 16.10
CA VAL A 98 3.66 0.14 15.30
C VAL A 98 4.86 -0.81 15.36
N ASP A 99 4.64 -2.01 15.89
CA ASP A 99 5.61 -3.10 15.96
C ASP A 99 5.45 -4.10 14.80
N ARG A 100 6.44 -4.99 14.66
CA ARG A 100 6.46 -6.04 13.63
C ARG A 100 5.23 -6.93 13.72
N GLU A 101 4.82 -7.27 14.93
CA GLU A 101 3.68 -8.13 15.18
C GLU A 101 2.37 -7.46 14.71
N ALA A 102 2.21 -6.16 14.89
CA ALA A 102 1.08 -5.39 14.36
C ALA A 102 1.05 -5.42 12.83
N ILE A 103 2.19 -5.24 12.18
CA ILE A 103 2.33 -5.32 10.72
C ILE A 103 1.92 -6.71 10.23
N VAL A 104 2.46 -7.78 10.85
CA VAL A 104 2.11 -9.17 10.54
C VAL A 104 0.61 -9.44 10.71
N ARG A 105 0.02 -8.97 11.82
CA ARG A 105 -1.42 -9.10 12.08
C ARG A 105 -2.27 -8.40 11.02
N ALA A 106 -1.84 -7.23 10.54
CA ALA A 106 -2.51 -6.49 9.49
C ALA A 106 -2.37 -7.21 8.13
N ALA A 107 -1.15 -7.61 7.76
CA ALA A 107 -0.85 -8.28 6.49
C ALA A 107 -1.62 -9.61 6.32
N ARG A 108 -1.82 -10.37 7.40
CA ARG A 108 -2.64 -11.60 7.37
C ARG A 108 -4.12 -11.39 7.03
N LYS A 109 -4.62 -10.15 7.09
CA LYS A 109 -5.98 -9.81 6.68
C LYS A 109 -6.09 -9.51 5.19
N VAL A 110 -4.96 -9.25 4.52
CA VAL A 110 -4.92 -8.98 3.08
C VAL A 110 -5.27 -10.26 2.33
N ARG A 111 -6.22 -10.17 1.40
CA ARG A 111 -6.65 -11.26 0.53
C ARG A 111 -6.76 -10.74 -0.90
N LEU A 112 -6.19 -11.47 -1.84
CA LEU A 112 -6.36 -11.17 -3.25
C LEU A 112 -7.81 -11.46 -3.65
N ASP A 113 -8.50 -10.43 -4.11
CA ASP A 113 -9.88 -10.53 -4.58
C ASP A 113 -9.94 -10.50 -6.12
N THR A 114 -9.30 -9.49 -6.72
CA THR A 114 -9.40 -9.23 -8.15
C THR A 114 -8.03 -8.93 -8.75
N VAL A 115 -7.73 -9.52 -9.91
CA VAL A 115 -6.58 -9.19 -10.77
C VAL A 115 -7.09 -8.66 -12.10
N TYR A 116 -6.66 -7.45 -12.47
CA TYR A 116 -6.99 -6.83 -13.75
C TYR A 116 -5.73 -6.52 -14.54
N CYS A 117 -5.67 -6.96 -15.79
CA CYS A 117 -4.59 -6.68 -16.72
C CYS A 117 -5.13 -5.92 -17.92
N LEU A 118 -4.74 -4.65 -18.06
CA LEU A 118 -5.02 -3.87 -19.26
C LEU A 118 -3.97 -4.21 -20.33
N ALA A 119 -4.33 -5.06 -21.29
CA ALA A 119 -3.48 -5.41 -22.41
C ALA A 119 -4.00 -4.80 -23.72
N GLN A 120 -3.10 -4.38 -24.60
CA GLN A 120 -3.47 -4.04 -25.97
C GLN A 120 -4.04 -5.28 -26.68
N LYS A 121 -5.09 -5.07 -27.47
CA LYS A 121 -5.72 -6.12 -28.28
C LYS A 121 -4.72 -6.57 -29.36
N LYS A 122 -4.01 -7.68 -29.13
CA LYS A 122 -3.17 -8.31 -30.17
C LYS A 122 -4.09 -8.87 -31.28
N LYS A 123 -3.75 -8.60 -32.55
CA LYS A 123 -4.28 -9.41 -33.67
C LYS A 123 -3.84 -10.86 -33.45
N ASP A 124 -4.81 -11.75 -33.62
CA ASP A 124 -4.78 -13.16 -33.26
C ASP A 124 -3.48 -13.89 -33.65
N ASN A 125 -2.87 -14.54 -32.66
CA ASN A 125 -2.04 -15.74 -32.75
C ASN A 125 -1.54 -16.12 -31.34
N GLY A 126 -2.46 -16.69 -30.55
CA GLY A 126 -2.18 -17.67 -29.50
C GLY A 126 -1.01 -17.39 -28.55
N LYS A 127 -1.18 -16.41 -27.65
CA LYS A 127 -0.66 -16.32 -26.26
C LYS A 127 -0.95 -14.91 -25.74
N GLY A 128 -2.15 -14.73 -25.19
CA GLY A 128 -2.45 -13.62 -24.27
C GLY A 128 -1.85 -13.90 -22.90
N CYS A 129 -1.79 -12.87 -22.04
CA CYS A 129 -1.34 -12.99 -20.63
C CYS A 129 -1.90 -14.25 -19.95
#